data_AF-A0A1H9IA32-F1
#
_entry.id   AF-A0A1H9IA32-F1
#
_cell.length_a   1.000
_cell.length_b   1.000
_cell.length_c   1.000
_cell.angle_alpha   90.00
_cell.angle_beta   90.00
_cell.angle_gamma   90.00
#
_symmetry.space_group_name_H-M   'P 1'
#
loop_
_entity.id
_entity.type
_entity.pdbx_description
1 polymer ?
#
loop_
_entity_poly.entity_id
_entity_poly.type
_entity_poly.pdbx_seq_one_letter_code
_entity_poly.pdbx_strand_id
1 'polypeptide(L)'
;MKKILMILALFAVFSAAIFADTNSSASAPARTEGKWTDISYVNVPVLKILEGKDGYVVIYQKNRTGVGNVILPKNWAHGNPETPRKLKFRSVKTALGSYMTVVKDNGEFKRVILSIPMDKNNSIWGMVDSRKNLEGADKDTLEDLEF
;
A
#
# COMPACT_ATOMS: atom_id res chain seq x y z
N MET A 1 27.40 -47.04 -26.64
CA MET A 1 26.16 -46.29 -26.96
C MET A 1 25.00 -46.59 -26.00
N LYS A 2 24.75 -47.85 -25.59
CA LYS A 2 23.64 -48.19 -24.65
C LYS A 2 23.73 -47.56 -23.25
N LYS A 3 24.94 -47.33 -22.73
CA LYS A 3 25.16 -46.75 -21.38
C LYS A 3 24.89 -45.24 -21.30
N ILE A 4 25.01 -44.53 -22.43
CA ILE A 4 24.77 -43.08 -22.52
C ILE A 4 23.27 -42.79 -22.67
N LEU A 5 22.54 -43.64 -23.41
CA LEU A 5 21.08 -43.55 -23.51
C LEU A 5 20.38 -43.75 -22.15
N MET A 6 20.95 -44.59 -21.28
CA MET A 6 20.36 -44.91 -19.98
C MET A 6 20.51 -43.77 -18.96
N ILE A 7 21.56 -42.94 -19.08
CA ILE A 7 21.79 -41.77 -18.23
C ILE A 7 20.88 -40.60 -18.65
N LEU A 8 20.64 -40.43 -19.96
CA LEU A 8 19.75 -39.39 -20.46
C LEU A 8 18.27 -39.66 -20.08
N ALA A 9 17.87 -40.94 -20.04
CA ALA A 9 16.55 -41.34 -19.57
C ALA A 9 16.36 -41.12 -18.06
N LEU A 10 17.42 -41.24 -17.25
CA LEU A 10 17.36 -41.00 -15.80
C LEU A 10 17.23 -39.50 -15.47
N PHE A 11 17.79 -38.61 -16.29
CA PHE A 11 17.72 -37.15 -16.10
C PHE A 11 16.34 -36.57 -16.48
N ALA A 12 15.65 -37.18 -17.44
CA ALA A 12 14.31 -36.75 -17.86
C ALA A 12 13.23 -37.03 -16.80
N VAL A 13 13.39 -38.09 -16.00
CA VAL A 13 12.42 -38.44 -14.93
C VAL A 13 12.58 -37.53 -13.71
N PHE A 14 13.76 -36.97 -13.46
CA PHE A 14 14.00 -36.06 -12.33
C PHE A 14 13.46 -34.64 -12.56
N SER A 15 13.21 -34.25 -13.81
CA SER A 15 12.77 -32.89 -14.15
C SER A 15 11.25 -32.68 -14.05
N ALA A 16 10.47 -33.76 -13.94
CA ALA A 16 9.01 -33.68 -13.83
C ALA A 16 8.50 -33.52 -12.39
N ALA A 17 9.37 -33.64 -11.38
CA ALA A 17 8.98 -33.59 -9.97
C ALA A 17 9.07 -32.17 -9.35
N ILE A 18 9.59 -31.17 -10.08
CA ILE A 18 9.85 -29.82 -9.53
C ILE A 18 8.64 -28.88 -9.71
N PHE A 19 7.61 -29.27 -10.47
CA PHE A 19 6.36 -28.49 -10.58
C PHE A 19 5.18 -29.09 -9.80
N ALA A 20 5.46 -29.86 -8.75
CA ALA A 20 4.52 -30.00 -7.65
C ALA A 20 4.89 -28.95 -6.59
N ASP A 21 4.78 -27.67 -6.94
CA ASP A 21 4.64 -26.64 -5.92
C ASP A 21 3.34 -26.96 -5.20
N THR A 22 3.49 -27.66 -4.09
CA THR A 22 2.49 -27.68 -3.04
C THR A 22 2.43 -26.24 -2.57
N ASN A 23 1.62 -25.45 -3.25
CA ASN A 23 1.09 -24.20 -2.74
C ASN A 23 0.26 -24.58 -1.52
N SER A 24 0.93 -24.88 -0.42
CA SER A 24 0.48 -24.65 0.94
C SER A 24 0.42 -23.13 1.15
N SER A 25 -0.18 -22.40 0.20
CA SER A 25 -1.01 -21.27 0.57
C SER A 25 -2.05 -21.89 1.48
N ALA A 26 -1.96 -21.60 2.78
CA ALA A 26 -3.01 -21.94 3.72
C ALA A 26 -4.34 -21.73 2.99
N SER A 27 -5.03 -22.83 2.68
CA SER A 27 -6.29 -22.76 1.96
C SER A 27 -7.14 -21.83 2.79
N ALA A 28 -7.43 -20.65 2.25
CA ALA A 28 -8.32 -19.71 2.91
C ALA A 28 -9.55 -20.53 3.31
N PRO A 29 -9.99 -20.46 4.59
CA PRO A 29 -11.04 -21.31 5.09
C PRO A 29 -12.23 -21.27 4.12
N ALA A 30 -12.85 -22.45 3.89
CA ALA A 30 -13.98 -22.57 2.98
C ALA A 30 -15.00 -21.46 3.28
N ARG A 31 -15.29 -20.66 2.26
CA ARG A 31 -16.09 -19.43 2.37
C ARG A 31 -17.53 -19.82 2.73
N THR A 32 -17.92 -19.64 4.00
CA THR A 32 -19.31 -19.83 4.45
C THR A 32 -20.21 -18.73 3.89
N GLU A 33 -21.42 -19.06 3.44
CA GLU A 33 -22.40 -18.08 2.93
C GLU A 33 -22.82 -17.07 4.02
N GLY A 34 -22.21 -15.90 3.96
CA GLY A 34 -22.53 -14.70 4.73
C GLY A 34 -21.82 -13.53 4.05
N LYS A 35 -22.39 -12.32 4.06
CA LYS A 35 -21.88 -11.15 3.34
C LYS A 35 -20.44 -10.80 3.72
N TRP A 36 -19.46 -11.39 3.05
CA TRP A 36 -18.05 -11.01 3.17
C TRP A 36 -17.85 -9.72 2.39
N THR A 37 -17.29 -8.70 3.04
CA THR A 37 -16.81 -7.49 2.37
C THR A 37 -15.39 -7.75 1.89
N ASP A 38 -15.10 -7.42 0.63
CA ASP A 38 -13.76 -7.58 0.07
C ASP A 38 -12.92 -6.36 0.45
N ILE A 39 -12.35 -6.40 1.66
CA ILE A 39 -11.48 -5.33 2.15
C ILE A 39 -10.04 -5.60 1.72
N SER A 40 -9.49 -4.70 0.92
CA SER A 40 -8.09 -4.76 0.50
C SER A 40 -7.25 -3.64 1.12
N TYR A 41 -5.97 -3.93 1.31
CA TYR A 41 -4.99 -3.03 1.92
C TYR A 41 -3.77 -2.93 1.03
N VAL A 42 -3.40 -1.69 0.71
CA VAL A 42 -2.21 -1.39 -0.08
C VAL A 42 -1.27 -0.55 0.77
N ASN A 43 -0.07 -1.03 1.03
CA ASN A 43 0.94 -0.31 1.81
C ASN A 43 2.04 0.22 0.88
N VAL A 44 2.30 1.52 0.95
CA VAL A 44 3.41 2.17 0.21
C VAL A 44 4.35 2.90 1.18
N PRO A 45 5.68 2.78 1.01
CA PRO A 45 6.63 3.53 1.83
C PRO A 45 6.50 5.05 1.62
N VAL A 46 6.49 5.81 2.70
CA VAL A 46 6.46 7.28 2.65
C VAL A 46 7.89 7.80 2.73
N LEU A 47 8.25 8.64 1.77
CA LEU A 47 9.55 9.28 1.65
C LEU A 47 9.55 10.66 2.31
N LYS A 48 8.47 11.43 2.14
CA LYS A 48 8.34 12.79 2.67
C LYS A 48 6.87 13.17 2.83
N ILE A 49 6.58 14.01 3.81
CA ILE A 49 5.28 14.66 4.00
C ILE A 49 5.50 16.16 4.08
N LEU A 50 4.88 16.89 3.16
CA LEU A 50 4.86 18.34 3.19
C LEU A 50 3.52 18.80 3.73
N GLU A 51 3.56 19.52 4.84
CA GLU A 51 2.37 20.13 5.43
C GLU A 51 2.05 21.44 4.72
N GLY A 52 0.85 21.51 4.15
CA GLY A 52 0.25 22.75 3.64
C GLY A 52 -0.88 23.23 4.55
N LYS A 53 -1.48 24.36 4.18
CA LYS A 53 -2.62 24.95 4.91
C LYS A 53 -3.82 23.98 4.95
N ASP A 54 -4.21 23.46 3.80
CA ASP A 54 -5.47 22.72 3.63
C ASP A 54 -5.28 21.19 3.46
N GLY A 55 -4.03 20.73 3.30
CA GLY A 55 -3.74 19.32 3.07
C GLY A 55 -2.28 18.94 3.34
N TYR A 56 -2.00 17.65 3.19
CA TYR A 56 -0.67 17.06 3.25
C TYR A 56 -0.27 16.54 1.88
N VAL A 57 0.88 16.95 1.35
CA VAL A 57 1.47 16.29 0.18
C VAL A 57 2.30 15.11 0.69
N VAL A 58 1.83 13.90 0.40
CA VAL A 58 2.53 12.66 0.76
C VAL A 58 3.29 12.18 -0.45
N ILE A 59 4.61 12.20 -0.35
CA ILE A 59 5.53 11.67 -1.36
C ILE A 59 5.88 10.25 -0.96
N TYR A 60 5.59 9.29 -1.82
CA TYR A 60 5.72 7.86 -1.53
C TYR A 60 6.48 7.14 -2.65
N GLN A 61 7.07 6.00 -2.32
CA GLN A 61 7.75 5.17 -3.30
C GLN A 61 6.73 4.31 -4.07
N LYS A 62 6.75 4.38 -5.40
CA LYS A 62 6.04 3.47 -6.31
C LYS A 62 6.99 2.34 -6.70
N ASN A 63 6.72 1.10 -6.29
CA ASN A 63 7.46 -0.13 -6.63
C ASN A 63 8.96 0.05 -6.97
N ARG A 64 9.48 -0.63 -8.01
CA ARG A 64 10.92 -0.85 -8.22
C ARG A 64 11.76 0.42 -8.40
N THR A 65 11.21 1.53 -8.88
CA THR A 65 12.01 2.73 -9.22
C THR A 65 11.26 4.07 -9.21
N GLY A 66 9.96 4.11 -8.89
CA GLY A 66 9.14 5.30 -9.05
C GLY A 66 8.92 6.09 -7.75
N VAL A 67 8.56 7.36 -7.90
CA VAL A 67 8.04 8.20 -6.82
C VAL A 67 6.67 8.71 -7.23
N GLY A 68 5.72 8.63 -6.33
CA GLY A 68 4.39 9.22 -6.46
C GLY A 68 4.18 10.30 -5.42
N ASN A 69 3.24 11.19 -5.70
CA ASN A 69 2.73 12.13 -4.72
C ASN A 69 1.20 12.10 -4.71
N VAL A 70 0.64 12.33 -3.54
CA VAL A 70 -0.81 12.48 -3.36
C VAL A 70 -1.07 13.61 -2.38
N ILE A 71 -2.13 14.36 -2.62
CA ILE A 71 -2.62 15.36 -1.67
C ILE A 71 -3.69 14.72 -0.81
N LEU A 72 -3.48 14.71 0.51
CA LEU A 72 -4.45 14.23 1.48
C LEU A 72 -5.07 15.45 2.18
N PRO A 73 -6.37 15.71 1.96
CA PRO A 73 -7.05 16.84 2.58
C PRO A 73 -7.05 16.74 4.11
N LYS A 74 -6.79 17.85 4.81
CA LYS A 74 -6.84 17.86 6.29
C LYS A 74 -8.24 17.60 6.81
N ASN A 75 -9.26 18.06 6.09
CA ASN A 75 -10.66 17.84 6.46
C ASN A 75 -11.03 16.34 6.51
N TRP A 76 -10.34 15.46 5.76
CA TRP A 76 -10.55 14.01 5.82
C TRP A 76 -10.19 13.38 7.16
N ALA A 77 -9.40 14.07 7.99
CA ALA A 77 -9.11 13.64 9.36
C ALA A 77 -10.30 13.86 10.31
N HIS A 78 -11.30 14.63 9.88
CA HIS A 78 -12.55 14.82 10.57
C HIS A 78 -13.62 13.94 9.93
N GLY A 79 -14.56 13.44 10.74
CA GLY A 79 -15.65 12.60 10.27
C GLY A 79 -16.72 12.47 11.35
N ASN A 80 -17.91 12.06 10.93
CA ASN A 80 -19.08 11.83 11.77
C ASN A 80 -19.77 10.52 11.30
N PRO A 81 -20.89 10.09 11.91
CA PRO A 81 -21.56 8.85 11.51
C PRO A 81 -22.04 8.82 10.04
N GLU A 82 -22.36 9.97 9.45
CA GLU A 82 -22.85 10.09 8.07
C GLU A 82 -21.70 10.20 7.06
N THR A 83 -20.63 10.90 7.42
CA THR A 83 -19.41 11.08 6.63
C THR A 83 -18.21 10.55 7.41
N PRO A 84 -17.89 9.25 7.31
CA PRO A 84 -16.81 8.65 8.07
C PRO A 84 -15.45 9.26 7.67
N ARG A 85 -14.55 9.32 8.66
CA ARG A 85 -13.18 9.83 8.48
C ARG A 85 -12.44 9.05 7.39
N LYS A 86 -11.95 9.77 6.37
CA LYS A 86 -11.16 9.23 5.25
C LYS A 86 -9.64 9.25 5.48
N LEU A 87 -9.13 9.98 6.48
CA LEU A 87 -7.70 10.05 6.81
C LEU A 87 -7.46 9.73 8.29
N LYS A 88 -6.65 8.71 8.58
CA LYS A 88 -6.26 8.34 9.95
C LYS A 88 -4.75 8.44 10.14
N PHE A 89 -4.32 9.08 11.22
CA PHE A 89 -2.92 9.05 11.66
C PHE A 89 -2.68 7.91 12.63
N ARG A 90 -1.55 7.22 12.47
CA ARG A 90 -1.02 6.23 13.40
C ARG A 90 0.41 6.64 13.71
N SER A 91 0.69 6.92 14.98
CA SER A 91 2.07 7.19 15.40
C SER A 91 2.89 5.90 15.33
N VAL A 92 4.04 5.95 14.67
CA VAL A 92 5.01 4.85 14.67
C VAL A 92 6.37 5.34 15.16
N LYS A 93 7.09 4.44 15.83
CA LYS A 93 8.51 4.62 16.10
C LYS A 93 9.28 4.28 14.81
N THR A 94 10.35 5.02 14.54
CA THR A 94 11.10 5.01 13.26
C THR A 94 11.60 3.63 12.81
N ALA A 95 11.71 2.66 13.72
CA ALA A 95 12.18 1.30 13.42
C ALA A 95 11.34 0.54 12.36
N LEU A 96 10.04 0.81 12.26
CA LEU A 96 9.15 0.16 11.27
C LEU A 96 9.10 0.89 9.92
N GLY A 97 9.82 2.01 9.79
CA GLY A 97 9.67 2.92 8.67
C GLY A 97 8.32 3.66 8.68
N SER A 98 8.18 4.61 7.77
CA SER A 98 6.93 5.35 7.57
C SER A 98 6.22 4.84 6.33
N TYR A 99 4.91 4.64 6.41
CA TYR A 99 4.13 4.09 5.31
C TYR A 99 2.71 4.64 5.29
N MET A 100 2.12 4.61 4.11
CA MET A 100 0.74 4.97 3.85
C MET A 100 -0.02 3.70 3.46
N THR A 101 -1.14 3.44 4.14
CA THR A 101 -2.04 2.33 3.82
C THR A 101 -3.29 2.87 3.16
N VAL A 102 -3.57 2.48 1.92
CA VAL A 102 -4.86 2.73 1.26
C VAL A 102 -5.76 1.54 1.56
N VAL A 103 -6.94 1.81 2.11
CA VAL A 103 -7.95 0.81 2.43
C VAL A 103 -9.08 0.93 1.42
N LYS A 104 -9.39 -0.16 0.73
CA LYS A 104 -10.54 -0.27 -0.16
C LYS A 104 -11.54 -1.29 0.38
N ASP A 105 -12.81 -1.11 0.08
CA ASP A 105 -13.91 -2.01 0.44
C ASP A 105 -14.73 -2.26 -0.82
N ASN A 106 -14.74 -3.51 -1.29
CA ASN A 106 -15.27 -3.91 -2.59
C ASN A 106 -14.66 -3.09 -3.76
N GLY A 107 -13.35 -2.82 -3.67
CA GLY A 107 -12.62 -2.03 -4.67
C GLY A 107 -12.78 -0.51 -4.53
N GLU A 108 -13.75 -0.02 -3.76
CA GLU A 108 -13.97 1.41 -3.55
C GLU A 108 -13.07 1.98 -2.46
N PHE A 109 -12.59 3.21 -2.66
CA PHE A 109 -11.78 3.91 -1.67
C PHE A 109 -12.57 4.14 -0.36
N LYS A 110 -12.02 3.66 0.76
CA LYS A 110 -12.62 3.82 2.08
C LYS A 110 -11.88 4.85 2.94
N ARG A 111 -10.57 4.69 3.07
CA ARG A 111 -9.72 5.60 3.84
C ARG A 111 -8.23 5.39 3.56
N VAL A 112 -7.44 6.38 3.92
CA VAL A 112 -5.98 6.31 4.07
C VAL A 112 -5.58 6.26 5.54
N ILE A 113 -4.57 5.46 5.86
CA ILE A 113 -3.90 5.47 7.16
C ILE A 113 -2.44 5.90 6.96
N LEU A 114 -2.05 7.03 7.55
CA LEU A 114 -0.65 7.47 7.60
C LEU A 114 0.01 6.98 8.89
N SER A 115 0.93 6.04 8.74
CA SER A 115 1.72 5.46 9.83
C SER A 115 3.09 6.13 9.85
N ILE A 116 3.24 7.18 10.65
CA ILE A 116 4.37 8.14 10.58
C ILE A 116 4.81 8.59 11.98
N PRO A 117 6.07 9.03 12.18
CA PRO A 117 6.48 9.69 13.40
C PRO A 117 5.75 11.04 13.51
N MET A 118 5.03 11.27 14.60
CA MET A 118 4.24 12.50 14.76
C MET A 118 5.07 13.73 15.17
N ASP A 119 6.33 13.52 15.58
CA ASP A 119 7.29 14.61 15.84
C ASP A 119 7.62 15.33 14.52
N LYS A 120 7.26 16.61 14.44
CA LYS A 120 7.45 17.47 13.27
C LYS A 120 8.92 17.81 13.00
N ASN A 121 9.82 17.57 13.95
CA ASN A 121 11.26 17.70 13.73
C ASN A 121 11.86 16.50 13.00
N ASN A 122 11.11 15.40 12.84
CA ASN A 122 11.57 14.25 12.07
C ASN A 122 11.77 14.63 10.59
N SER A 123 12.85 14.12 9.98
CA SER A 123 13.24 14.44 8.61
C SER A 123 12.19 14.08 7.56
N ILE A 124 11.22 13.23 7.87
CA ILE A 124 10.10 12.95 6.97
C ILE A 124 9.17 14.16 6.79
N TRP A 125 9.10 15.07 7.76
CA TRP A 125 8.26 16.26 7.67
C TRP A 125 8.96 17.39 6.93
N GLY A 126 8.15 18.19 6.24
CA GLY A 126 8.51 19.46 5.65
C GLY A 126 7.27 20.36 5.54
N MET A 127 7.47 21.57 5.04
CA MET A 127 6.38 22.51 4.79
C MET A 127 6.27 22.77 3.29
N VAL A 128 5.04 22.96 2.80
CA VAL A 128 4.81 23.47 1.45
C VAL A 128 5.19 24.96 1.44
N ASP A 129 5.85 25.44 0.38
CA ASP A 129 6.13 26.88 0.21
C ASP A 129 4.80 27.64 0.25
N SER A 130 4.67 28.57 1.19
CA SER A 130 3.43 29.33 1.45
C SER A 130 2.96 30.16 0.26
N ARG A 131 3.80 30.34 -0.76
CA ARG A 131 3.45 31.00 -2.03
C ARG A 131 2.80 30.06 -3.05
N LYS A 132 2.77 28.75 -2.79
CA LYS A 132 2.14 27.75 -3.66
C LYS A 132 0.82 27.29 -3.02
N ASN A 133 -0.30 27.65 -3.63
CA ASN A 133 -1.58 27.03 -3.32
C ASN A 133 -1.54 25.56 -3.74
N LEU A 134 -2.03 24.67 -2.88
CA LEU A 134 -2.17 23.24 -3.19
C LEU A 134 -3.41 23.05 -4.06
N GLU A 135 -3.26 23.22 -5.37
CA GLU A 135 -4.29 22.83 -6.32
C GLU A 135 -4.55 21.32 -6.21
N GLY A 136 -5.82 20.93 -5.97
CA GLY A 136 -6.22 19.53 -5.82
C GLY A 136 -6.48 19.07 -4.38
N ALA A 137 -6.30 19.92 -3.37
CA ALA A 137 -6.70 19.61 -1.98
C ALA A 137 -8.23 19.42 -1.80
N ASP A 138 -9.03 19.81 -2.78
CA ASP A 138 -10.48 19.60 -2.82
C ASP A 138 -10.89 18.39 -3.68
N LYS A 139 -9.93 17.66 -4.27
CA LYS A 139 -10.18 16.54 -5.18
C LYS A 139 -9.73 15.21 -4.56
N ASP A 140 -10.51 14.15 -4.77
CA ASP A 140 -10.18 12.78 -4.37
C ASP A 140 -9.18 12.20 -5.39
N THR A 141 -7.91 12.63 -5.34
CA THR A 141 -6.88 12.35 -6.36
C THR A 141 -6.05 11.08 -6.10
N LEU A 142 -6.59 10.12 -5.36
CA LEU A 142 -5.92 8.82 -5.21
C LEU A 142 -6.03 8.06 -6.53
N GLU A 143 -5.01 8.22 -7.38
CA GLU A 143 -4.79 7.32 -8.50
C GLU A 143 -4.70 5.88 -7.98
N ASP A 144 -5.27 4.94 -8.74
CA ASP A 144 -5.11 3.53 -8.44
C ASP A 144 -3.62 3.19 -8.41
N LEU A 145 -3.16 2.71 -7.25
CA LEU A 145 -1.79 2.26 -7.09
C LEU A 145 -1.65 0.97 -7.92
N GLU A 146 -1.07 1.09 -9.11
CA GLU A 146 -0.72 -0.06 -9.95
C GLU A 146 0.47 -0.79 -9.32
N PHE A 147 0.39 -2.13 -9.25
CA PHE A 147 1.41 -3.00 -8.68
C PHE A 147 2.20 -3.75 -9.76
#